data_AF-A0A7C3HNF4-F1
#
_entry.id   AF-A0A7C3HNF4-F1
#
_cell.length_a   1.000
_cell.length_b   1.000
_cell.length_c   1.000
_cell.angle_alpha   90.00
_cell.angle_beta   90.00
_cell.angle_gamma   90.00
#
_symmetry.space_group_name_H-M   'P 1'
#
loop_
_entity.id
_entity.type
_entity.pdbx_description
1 polymer ?
#
loop_
_entity_poly.entity_id
_entity_poly.type
_entity_poly.pdbx_seq_one_letter_code
_entity_poly.pdbx_strand_id
1 'polypeptide(L)'
;MGKRTLLAATLVLTFVIVGCTRKKGVEPVQPAELLPLSETRCWVYRSYSLDPATGDTLSQHRFEMAVKGKMLIGGREYALLGDGVARNDEDGLFVAAYDASTSRFYDALFFRYPVPDDTLSYTFQDPETGESVPVAVGKGEVTVPAGTFPDCLRYWVTRGKTRSLFAFAPGLALVEVRDYDQPGQGMVLEAYCKGAVP
;
A
#
# COMPACT_ATOMS: atom_id res chain seq x y z
N MET A 1 12.94 -57.71 -52.32
CA MET A 1 13.42 -56.59 -53.15
C MET A 1 12.66 -55.33 -52.76
N GLY A 2 13.38 -54.20 -52.56
CA GLY A 2 12.83 -52.83 -52.34
C GLY A 2 12.47 -52.50 -50.89
N LYS A 3 13.35 -51.87 -50.10
CA LYS A 3 13.59 -50.40 -49.91
C LYS A 3 12.46 -49.63 -49.18
N ARG A 4 12.79 -49.18 -47.94
CA ARG A 4 12.60 -47.86 -47.27
C ARG A 4 11.30 -47.07 -47.63
N THR A 5 10.57 -46.42 -46.71
CA THR A 5 11.01 -45.27 -45.89
C THR A 5 9.84 -44.79 -44.99
N LEU A 6 10.21 -44.28 -43.81
CA LEU A 6 9.54 -43.34 -42.89
C LEU A 6 8.46 -42.41 -43.51
N LEU A 7 7.39 -42.09 -42.76
CA LEU A 7 7.01 -40.69 -42.46
C LEU A 7 5.97 -40.58 -41.33
N ALA A 8 6.16 -39.59 -40.47
CA ALA A 8 5.33 -39.21 -39.33
C ALA A 8 4.20 -38.25 -39.75
N ALA A 9 3.06 -38.30 -39.05
CA ALA A 9 2.09 -37.22 -38.82
C ALA A 9 0.99 -37.75 -37.85
N THR A 10 1.03 -37.45 -36.55
CA THR A 10 0.40 -36.28 -35.91
C THR A 10 -1.11 -36.16 -36.19
N LEU A 11 -1.99 -36.51 -35.24
CA LEU A 11 -3.06 -35.60 -34.76
C LEU A 11 -3.87 -36.17 -33.57
N VAL A 12 -3.75 -35.47 -32.44
CA VAL A 12 -4.78 -35.10 -31.45
C VAL A 12 -5.51 -36.23 -30.70
N LEU A 13 -4.94 -36.55 -29.54
CA LEU A 13 -5.63 -37.17 -28.42
C LEU A 13 -6.11 -36.06 -27.47
N THR A 14 -7.37 -35.64 -27.62
CA THR A 14 -8.03 -34.71 -26.67
C THR A 14 -8.32 -35.43 -25.37
N PHE A 15 -7.38 -35.35 -24.42
CA PHE A 15 -7.66 -35.62 -23.01
C PHE A 15 -8.27 -34.37 -22.37
N VAL A 16 -9.59 -34.42 -22.18
CA VAL A 16 -10.32 -33.55 -21.27
C VAL A 16 -9.91 -33.91 -19.84
N ILE A 17 -8.90 -33.21 -19.31
CA ILE A 17 -8.61 -33.20 -17.88
C ILE A 17 -9.38 -32.03 -17.28
N VAL A 18 -10.56 -32.33 -16.76
CA VAL A 18 -11.34 -31.43 -15.92
C VAL A 18 -10.58 -31.21 -14.61
N GLY A 19 -10.19 -29.95 -14.38
CA GLY A 19 -10.50 -29.25 -13.13
C GLY A 19 -9.98 -29.86 -11.84
N CYS A 20 -8.70 -29.62 -11.55
CA CYS A 20 -8.23 -29.19 -10.22
C CYS A 20 -6.75 -28.81 -10.33
N THR A 21 -6.43 -27.77 -11.11
CA THR A 21 -5.21 -27.04 -10.82
C THR A 21 -5.42 -26.38 -9.47
N ARG A 22 -4.95 -27.04 -8.40
CA ARG A 22 -4.51 -26.33 -7.20
C ARG A 22 -3.69 -25.15 -7.73
N LYS A 23 -4.21 -23.93 -7.56
CA LYS A 23 -3.39 -22.73 -7.70
C LYS A 23 -2.12 -23.08 -6.93
N LYS A 24 -0.97 -23.07 -7.60
CA LYS A 24 0.31 -23.05 -6.90
C LYS A 24 0.17 -21.86 -5.96
N GLY A 25 -0.11 -22.15 -4.69
CA GLY A 25 0.06 -21.20 -3.63
C GLY A 25 1.52 -20.84 -3.75
N VAL A 26 1.78 -19.66 -4.31
CA VAL A 26 3.06 -19.01 -4.16
C VAL A 26 3.24 -18.98 -2.65
N GLU A 27 4.22 -19.73 -2.15
CA GLU A 27 4.70 -19.61 -0.78
C GLU A 27 4.74 -18.12 -0.44
N PRO A 28 4.22 -17.68 0.71
CA PRO A 28 4.22 -16.27 1.06
C PRO A 28 5.66 -15.79 0.97
N VAL A 29 5.92 -14.94 -0.03
CA VAL A 29 7.18 -14.21 -0.15
C VAL A 29 7.37 -13.54 1.21
N GLN A 30 8.48 -13.85 1.89
CA GLN A 30 8.93 -13.25 3.16
C GLN A 30 8.49 -11.78 3.24
N PRO A 31 7.98 -11.31 4.40
CA PRO A 31 6.93 -10.30 4.44
C PRO A 31 7.31 -9.11 3.58
N ALA A 32 6.71 -9.05 2.39
CA ALA A 32 6.93 -7.97 1.44
C ALA A 32 6.42 -6.70 2.12
N GLU A 33 7.35 -5.81 2.49
CA GLU A 33 7.13 -4.52 3.17
C GLU A 33 5.76 -3.89 2.86
N LEU A 34 5.09 -3.28 3.84
CA LEU A 34 3.76 -2.69 3.60
C LEU A 34 3.77 -1.68 2.44
N LEU A 35 4.79 -0.81 2.41
CA LEU A 35 5.07 0.12 1.32
C LEU A 35 6.55 -0.01 0.93
N PRO A 36 6.89 -0.33 -0.33
CA PRO A 36 8.29 -0.53 -0.71
C PRO A 36 9.04 0.80 -0.84
N LEU A 37 9.92 1.12 0.11
CA LEU A 37 10.62 2.41 0.22
C LEU A 37 11.95 2.45 -0.55
N SER A 38 11.95 1.96 -1.80
CA SER A 38 13.13 2.00 -2.67
C SER A 38 13.07 3.15 -3.68
N GLU A 39 14.22 3.74 -4.02
CA GLU A 39 14.38 4.85 -4.99
C GLU A 39 13.85 4.54 -6.41
N THR A 40 13.66 3.26 -6.75
CA THR A 40 13.11 2.84 -8.04
C THR A 40 11.57 2.83 -8.07
N ARG A 41 10.89 3.31 -7.03
CA ARG A 41 9.42 3.28 -6.95
C ARG A 41 8.85 4.68 -7.04
N CYS A 42 7.81 4.79 -7.85
CA CYS A 42 6.96 5.97 -7.92
C CYS A 42 5.48 5.57 -7.86
N TRP A 43 4.69 6.45 -7.27
CA TRP A 43 3.24 6.34 -7.18
C TRP A 43 2.63 7.65 -7.61
N VAL A 44 1.61 7.57 -8.45
CA VAL A 44 0.84 8.73 -8.89
C VAL A 44 -0.50 8.68 -8.18
N TYR A 45 -0.80 9.75 -7.46
CA TYR A 45 -2.02 9.89 -6.70
C TYR A 45 -2.89 11.00 -7.26
N ARG A 46 -4.19 10.85 -7.02
CA ARG A 46 -5.15 11.94 -7.11
C ARG A 46 -5.74 12.17 -5.73
N SER A 47 -5.45 13.34 -5.15
CA SER A 47 -6.26 13.86 -4.06
C SER A 47 -7.53 14.47 -4.62
N TYR A 48 -8.60 14.38 -3.85
CA TYR A 48 -9.90 14.92 -4.22
C TYR A 48 -10.61 15.51 -3.00
N SER A 49 -11.47 16.48 -3.29
CA SER A 49 -12.46 17.02 -2.36
C SER A 49 -13.80 17.05 -3.09
N LEU A 50 -14.80 16.43 -2.50
CA LEU A 50 -16.17 16.36 -3.02
C LEU A 50 -17.09 17.20 -2.15
N ASP A 51 -18.14 17.76 -2.76
CA ASP A 51 -19.24 18.37 -2.03
C ASP A 51 -19.95 17.27 -1.24
N PRO A 52 -20.06 17.39 0.09
CA PRO A 52 -20.66 16.34 0.92
C PRO A 52 -22.16 16.17 0.68
N ALA A 53 -22.86 17.17 0.14
CA ALA A 53 -24.28 17.12 -0.15
C ALA A 53 -24.57 16.54 -1.54
N THR A 54 -23.79 16.91 -2.57
CA THR A 54 -24.05 16.48 -3.96
C THR A 54 -23.15 15.34 -4.44
N GLY A 55 -21.97 15.17 -3.84
CA GLY A 55 -20.93 14.27 -4.32
C GLY A 55 -20.11 14.82 -5.49
N ASP A 56 -20.37 16.05 -5.92
CA ASP A 56 -19.65 16.67 -7.03
C ASP A 56 -18.21 16.99 -6.64
N THR A 57 -17.28 16.92 -7.60
CA THR A 57 -15.88 17.27 -7.34
C THR A 57 -15.72 18.79 -7.17
N LEU A 58 -15.35 19.21 -5.96
CA LEU A 58 -14.97 20.59 -5.65
C LEU A 58 -13.54 20.89 -6.12
N SER A 59 -12.62 19.95 -5.87
CA SER A 59 -11.23 20.05 -6.30
C SER A 59 -10.59 18.68 -6.47
N GLN A 60 -9.58 18.63 -7.33
CA GLN A 60 -8.72 17.46 -7.49
C GLN A 60 -7.30 17.90 -7.83
N HIS A 61 -6.32 17.23 -7.25
CA HIS A 61 -4.92 17.46 -7.56
C HIS A 61 -4.23 16.13 -7.81
N ARG A 62 -3.62 16.01 -8.98
CA ARG A 62 -2.76 14.88 -9.32
C ARG A 62 -1.32 15.18 -8.92
N PHE A 63 -0.67 14.27 -8.21
CA PHE A 63 0.72 14.43 -7.80
C PHE A 63 1.47 13.10 -7.80
N GLU A 64 2.79 13.19 -7.89
CA GLU A 64 3.68 12.03 -7.83
C GLU A 64 4.39 11.98 -6.48
N MET A 65 4.37 10.80 -5.88
CA MET A 65 5.18 10.44 -4.72
C MET A 65 6.26 9.48 -5.19
N ALA A 66 7.51 9.79 -4.88
CA ALA A 66 8.65 8.93 -5.15
C ALA A 66 9.63 9.04 -3.98
N VAL A 67 10.44 8.00 -3.77
CA VAL A 67 11.54 8.05 -2.82
C VAL A 67 12.66 8.88 -3.45
N LYS A 68 12.89 10.10 -2.93
CA LYS A 68 13.88 11.04 -3.48
C LYS A 68 15.26 10.92 -2.86
N GLY A 69 15.40 10.07 -1.85
CA GLY A 69 16.61 9.87 -1.09
C GLY A 69 16.28 9.43 0.33
N LYS A 70 17.26 9.57 1.21
CA LYS A 70 17.16 9.13 2.59
C LYS A 70 17.70 10.17 3.56
N MET A 71 17.23 10.13 4.80
CA MET A 71 17.75 10.97 5.89
C MET A 71 17.83 10.18 7.20
N LEU A 72 18.72 10.63 8.10
CA LEU A 72 18.85 10.07 9.44
C LEU A 72 18.06 10.92 10.45
N ILE A 73 17.14 10.28 11.17
CA ILE A 73 16.37 10.88 12.26
C ILE A 73 16.56 9.99 13.48
N GLY A 74 17.13 10.54 14.57
CA GLY A 74 17.34 9.78 15.81
C GLY A 74 18.18 8.52 15.64
N GLY A 75 19.11 8.50 14.68
CA GLY A 75 19.95 7.34 14.35
C GLY A 75 19.27 6.27 13.49
N ARG A 76 18.03 6.50 13.04
CA ARG A 76 17.30 5.61 12.11
C ARG A 76 17.22 6.24 10.74
N GLU A 77 17.31 5.42 9.70
CA GLU A 77 17.19 5.84 8.30
C GLU A 77 15.72 5.91 7.89
N TYR A 78 15.33 7.03 7.27
CA TYR A 78 14.00 7.25 6.69
C TYR A 78 14.12 7.57 5.21
N ALA A 79 13.20 7.07 4.41
CA ALA A 79 13.00 7.47 3.03
C ALA A 79 12.27 8.82 2.95
N LEU A 80 12.70 9.68 2.04
CA LEU A 80 12.09 10.97 1.74
C LEU A 80 10.97 10.80 0.71
N LEU A 81 9.71 11.07 1.09
CA LEU A 81 8.51 10.90 0.28
C LEU A 81 7.79 12.25 0.08
N GLY A 82 8.25 13.04 -0.90
CA GLY A 82 7.72 14.40 -1.08
C GLY A 82 8.03 15.27 0.14
N ASP A 83 6.99 15.72 0.84
CA ASP A 83 7.09 16.51 2.07
C ASP A 83 7.07 15.66 3.35
N GLY A 84 6.89 14.34 3.23
CA GLY A 84 6.87 13.40 4.34
C GLY A 84 8.11 12.50 4.38
N VAL A 85 8.26 11.77 5.48
CA VAL A 85 9.31 10.75 5.62
C VAL A 85 8.75 9.48 6.22
N ALA A 86 9.23 8.32 5.78
CA ALA A 86 8.77 7.03 6.27
C ALA A 86 9.91 6.01 6.36
N ARG A 87 9.75 5.00 7.20
CA ARG A 87 10.66 3.84 7.26
C ARG A 87 9.89 2.55 7.43
N ASN A 88 10.39 1.48 6.82
CA ASN A 88 9.99 0.13 7.18
C ASN A 88 10.85 -0.34 8.35
N ASP A 89 10.24 -1.08 9.26
CA ASP A 89 10.89 -1.83 10.33
C ASP A 89 10.30 -3.24 10.36
N GLU A 90 10.84 -4.09 11.24
CA GLU A 90 10.38 -5.46 11.45
C GLU A 90 8.88 -5.54 11.80
N ASP A 91 8.39 -4.53 12.53
CA ASP A 91 7.02 -4.46 13.02
C ASP A 91 6.06 -3.72 12.08
N GLY A 92 6.56 -3.05 11.03
CA GLY A 92 5.73 -2.39 10.03
C GLY A 92 6.25 -1.06 9.50
N LEU A 93 5.34 -0.23 9.00
CA LEU A 93 5.66 1.06 8.39
C LEU A 93 5.46 2.20 9.40
N PHE A 94 6.50 3.00 9.61
CA PHE A 94 6.44 4.23 10.37
C PHE A 94 6.41 5.42 9.43
N VAL A 95 5.51 6.37 9.67
CA VAL A 95 5.44 7.66 8.97
C VAL A 95 5.74 8.74 10.00
N ALA A 96 6.76 9.55 9.75
CA ALA A 96 7.16 10.61 10.67
C ALA A 96 6.51 11.94 10.30
N ALA A 97 6.20 12.75 11.31
CA ALA A 97 5.82 14.15 11.15
C ALA A 97 6.94 15.04 11.70
N TYR A 98 7.01 16.27 11.19
CA TYR A 98 7.89 17.31 11.70
C TYR A 98 7.11 18.22 12.65
N ASP A 99 7.54 18.32 13.90
CA ASP A 99 7.09 19.36 14.80
C ASP A 99 7.97 20.62 14.60
N ALA A 100 7.34 21.67 14.08
CA ALA A 100 8.00 22.96 13.87
C ALA A 100 8.39 23.64 15.18
N SER A 101 7.69 23.38 16.29
CA SER A 101 7.93 24.04 17.57
C SER A 101 9.22 23.55 18.24
N THR A 102 9.48 22.24 18.16
CA THR A 102 10.72 21.63 18.67
C THR A 102 11.78 21.42 17.58
N SER A 103 11.44 21.67 16.31
CA SER A 103 12.28 21.41 15.15
C SER A 103 12.77 19.97 15.07
N ARG A 104 11.88 19.01 15.34
CA ARG A 104 12.19 17.58 15.41
C ARG A 104 11.19 16.75 14.60
N PHE A 105 11.69 15.66 14.06
CA PHE A 105 10.85 14.61 13.53
C PHE A 105 10.50 13.60 14.63
N TYR A 106 9.28 13.08 14.58
CA TYR A 106 8.81 11.99 15.43
C TYR A 106 7.91 11.04 14.64
N ASP A 107 7.87 9.77 15.03
CA ASP A 107 6.99 8.78 14.40
C ASP A 107 5.54 9.15 14.71
N ALA A 108 4.81 9.65 13.72
CA ALA A 108 3.44 10.14 13.90
C ALA A 108 2.40 9.06 13.56
N LEU A 109 2.71 8.11 12.70
CA LEU A 109 1.82 6.98 12.43
C LEU A 109 2.63 5.70 12.34
N PHE A 110 2.02 4.63 12.81
CA PHE A 110 2.56 3.28 12.70
C PHE A 110 1.51 2.35 12.13
N PHE A 111 1.84 1.71 11.02
CA PHE A 111 1.02 0.69 10.36
C PHE A 111 1.69 -0.67 10.55
N ARG A 112 1.15 -1.47 11.47
CA ARG A 112 1.71 -2.78 11.81
C ARG A 112 1.71 -3.69 10.58
N TYR A 113 2.83 -4.34 10.29
CA TYR A 113 2.96 -5.30 9.21
C TYR A 113 4.21 -6.20 9.43
N PRO A 114 4.12 -7.54 9.25
CA PRO A 114 2.93 -8.30 8.88
C PRO A 114 1.85 -8.24 9.97
N VAL A 115 0.57 -8.32 9.56
CA VAL A 115 -0.57 -8.34 10.47
C VAL A 115 -0.96 -9.80 10.74
N PRO A 116 -0.83 -10.32 11.97
CA PRO A 116 -1.34 -11.63 12.33
C PRO A 116 -2.84 -11.76 12.04
N ASP A 117 -3.31 -12.93 11.63
CA ASP A 117 -4.70 -13.13 11.19
C ASP A 117 -5.75 -12.86 12.28
N ASP A 118 -5.37 -12.94 13.55
CA ASP A 118 -6.21 -12.66 14.72
C ASP A 118 -6.17 -11.18 15.16
N THR A 119 -5.33 -10.35 14.54
CA THR A 119 -5.20 -8.94 14.90
C THR A 119 -6.31 -8.12 14.24
N LEU A 120 -7.32 -7.76 15.04
CA LEU A 120 -8.41 -6.87 14.64
C LEU A 120 -8.14 -5.40 14.97
N SER A 121 -7.26 -5.12 15.93
CA SER A 121 -6.90 -3.75 16.33
C SER A 121 -5.62 -3.72 17.15
N TYR A 122 -4.97 -2.57 17.20
CA TYR A 122 -3.88 -2.25 18.14
C TYR A 122 -3.94 -0.77 18.53
N THR A 123 -3.15 -0.39 19.54
CA THR A 123 -2.98 1.00 19.95
C THR A 123 -1.56 1.44 19.64
N PHE A 124 -1.42 2.54 18.92
CA PHE A 124 -0.15 3.25 18.74
C PHE A 124 -0.05 4.36 19.79
N GLN A 125 1.10 4.50 20.45
CA GLN A 125 1.34 5.65 21.34
C GLN A 125 2.01 6.75 20.52
N ASP A 126 1.35 7.88 20.37
CA ASP A 126 1.95 9.06 19.76
C ASP A 126 3.08 9.58 20.67
N PRO A 127 4.34 9.56 20.21
CA PRO A 127 5.47 9.91 21.06
C PRO A 127 5.57 11.41 21.39
N GLU A 128 4.92 12.27 20.60
CA GLU A 128 4.96 13.72 20.78
C GLU A 128 3.91 14.17 21.80
N THR A 129 2.69 13.67 21.65
CA THR A 129 1.54 14.07 22.47
C THR A 129 1.28 13.12 23.65
N GLY A 130 1.83 11.90 23.60
CA GLY A 130 1.49 10.81 24.52
C GLY A 130 0.08 10.25 24.31
N GLU A 131 -0.62 10.65 23.25
CA GLU A 131 -1.97 10.17 22.96
C GLU A 131 -1.97 8.70 22.53
N SER A 132 -2.91 7.93 23.08
CA SER A 132 -3.19 6.58 22.62
C SER A 132 -4.07 6.62 21.36
N VAL A 133 -3.51 6.21 20.23
CA VAL A 133 -4.15 6.20 18.92
C VAL A 133 -4.65 4.79 18.60
N PRO A 134 -5.96 4.51 18.73
CA PRO A 134 -6.51 3.22 18.33
C PRO A 134 -6.49 3.07 16.81
N VAL A 135 -6.05 1.89 16.37
CA VAL A 135 -6.01 1.48 14.97
C VAL A 135 -6.77 0.17 14.84
N ALA A 136 -7.90 0.18 14.12
CA ALA A 136 -8.57 -1.05 13.72
C ALA A 136 -7.99 -1.55 12.40
N VAL A 137 -7.89 -2.86 12.23
CA VAL A 137 -7.30 -3.49 11.05
C VAL A 137 -8.31 -4.43 10.41
N GLY A 138 -8.36 -4.42 9.09
CA GLY A 138 -9.18 -5.32 8.29
C GLY A 138 -8.49 -5.67 6.99
N LYS A 139 -9.03 -6.69 6.32
CA LYS A 139 -8.61 -7.12 4.98
C LYS A 139 -9.78 -6.94 4.01
N GLY A 140 -9.50 -6.65 2.76
CA GLY A 140 -10.53 -6.66 1.72
C GLY A 140 -10.08 -6.08 0.41
N GLU A 141 -10.94 -6.24 -0.59
CA GLU A 141 -10.71 -5.70 -1.93
C GLU A 141 -10.86 -4.17 -1.97
N VAL A 142 -9.98 -3.51 -2.71
CA VAL A 142 -10.07 -2.07 -3.01
C VAL A 142 -9.91 -1.87 -4.51
N THR A 143 -10.83 -1.11 -5.12
CA THR A 143 -10.78 -0.74 -6.54
C THR A 143 -10.58 0.77 -6.68
N VAL A 144 -9.53 1.15 -7.41
CA VAL A 144 -9.13 2.54 -7.70
C VAL A 144 -8.73 2.65 -9.18
N PRO A 145 -8.43 3.84 -9.73
CA PRO A 145 -8.06 3.95 -11.15
C PRO A 145 -6.83 3.11 -11.54
N ALA A 146 -5.89 2.86 -10.62
CA ALA A 146 -4.74 1.98 -10.85
C ALA A 146 -5.09 0.48 -10.98
N GLY A 147 -6.32 0.07 -10.65
CA GLY A 147 -6.79 -1.32 -10.72
C GLY A 147 -7.52 -1.79 -9.46
N THR A 148 -7.76 -3.10 -9.41
CA THR A 148 -8.41 -3.80 -8.29
C THR A 148 -7.38 -4.63 -7.53
N PHE A 149 -7.35 -4.45 -6.20
CA PHE A 149 -6.41 -5.10 -5.30
C PHE A 149 -7.19 -5.98 -4.31
N PRO A 150 -7.19 -7.31 -4.46
CA PRO A 150 -8.07 -8.20 -3.69
C PRO A 150 -7.65 -8.36 -2.22
N ASP A 151 -6.37 -8.19 -1.92
CA ASP A 151 -5.77 -8.48 -0.61
C ASP A 151 -5.20 -7.22 0.07
N CYS A 152 -5.97 -6.12 0.10
CA CYS A 152 -5.53 -4.91 0.80
C CYS A 152 -5.67 -5.04 2.32
N LEU A 153 -4.71 -4.48 3.04
CA LEU A 153 -4.82 -4.19 4.46
C LEU A 153 -5.41 -2.80 4.66
N ARG A 154 -6.41 -2.71 5.51
CA ARG A 154 -7.19 -1.49 5.78
C ARG A 154 -7.00 -1.11 7.24
N TYR A 155 -6.48 0.09 7.48
CA TYR A 155 -6.21 0.63 8.80
C TYR A 155 -7.14 1.81 9.04
N TRP A 156 -8.03 1.69 10.03
CA TRP A 156 -8.85 2.82 10.50
C TRP A 156 -8.18 3.43 11.71
N VAL A 157 -7.61 4.61 11.53
CA VAL A 157 -6.90 5.36 12.55
C VAL A 157 -7.86 6.40 13.14
N THR A 158 -7.98 6.45 14.46
CA THR A 158 -8.78 7.47 15.15
C THR A 158 -7.87 8.30 16.07
N ARG A 159 -7.85 9.62 15.89
CA ARG A 159 -7.07 10.59 16.67
C ARG A 159 -7.98 11.72 17.14
N GLY A 160 -8.26 11.81 18.44
CA GLY A 160 -9.29 12.70 18.96
C GLY A 160 -10.64 12.50 18.25
N LYS A 161 -11.08 13.54 17.52
CA LYS A 161 -12.32 13.49 16.72
C LYS A 161 -12.09 13.07 15.27
N THR A 162 -10.83 12.91 14.86
CA THR A 162 -10.46 12.62 13.48
C THR A 162 -10.44 11.12 13.24
N ARG A 163 -11.02 10.66 12.13
CA ARG A 163 -11.00 9.27 11.67
C ARG A 163 -10.62 9.20 10.20
N SER A 164 -9.58 8.44 9.91
CA SER A 164 -9.10 8.20 8.54
C SER A 164 -8.94 6.71 8.26
N LEU A 165 -9.21 6.29 7.02
CA LEU A 165 -8.88 4.97 6.50
C LEU A 165 -7.63 5.08 5.63
N PHE A 166 -6.68 4.18 5.85
CA PHE A 166 -5.53 3.94 4.97
C PHE A 166 -5.63 2.51 4.45
N ALA A 167 -5.68 2.33 3.13
CA ALA A 167 -5.68 1.02 2.51
C ALA A 167 -4.37 0.77 1.77
N PHE A 168 -3.65 -0.28 2.11
CA PHE A 168 -2.39 -0.66 1.49
C PHE A 168 -2.54 -1.97 0.72
N ALA A 169 -1.98 -2.03 -0.48
CA ALA A 169 -1.64 -3.28 -1.15
C ALA A 169 -0.19 -3.62 -0.76
N PRO A 170 0.04 -4.62 0.12
CA PRO A 170 1.37 -4.89 0.66
C PRO A 170 2.39 -5.18 -0.44
N GLY A 171 3.62 -4.68 -0.26
CA GLY A 171 4.70 -4.79 -1.24
C GLY A 171 4.52 -3.90 -2.48
N LEU A 172 3.47 -3.08 -2.52
CA LEU A 172 3.13 -2.29 -3.70
C LEU A 172 2.91 -0.81 -3.41
N ALA A 173 1.85 -0.44 -2.70
CA ALA A 173 1.41 0.94 -2.60
C ALA A 173 0.43 1.20 -1.44
N LEU A 174 0.37 2.45 -1.01
CA LEU A 174 -0.84 3.02 -0.41
C LEU A 174 -1.85 3.18 -1.55
N VAL A 175 -3.02 2.56 -1.43
CA VAL A 175 -4.03 2.46 -2.49
C VAL A 175 -5.09 3.55 -2.33
N GLU A 176 -5.52 3.79 -1.09
CA GLU A 176 -6.56 4.76 -0.76
C GLU A 176 -6.27 5.38 0.61
N VAL A 177 -6.51 6.69 0.72
CA VAL A 177 -6.75 7.39 1.97
C VAL A 177 -8.13 8.01 1.92
N ARG A 178 -8.91 7.87 2.99
CA ARG A 178 -10.24 8.48 3.11
C ARG A 178 -10.42 9.09 4.48
N ASP A 179 -10.79 10.36 4.51
CA ASP A 179 -11.08 11.10 5.74
C ASP A 179 -12.58 11.10 6.01
N TYR A 180 -12.99 10.65 7.20
CA TYR A 180 -14.41 10.56 7.56
C TYR A 180 -14.94 11.84 8.19
N ASP A 181 -14.07 12.70 8.73
CA ASP A 181 -14.49 13.97 9.37
C ASP A 181 -14.61 15.11 8.36
N GLN A 182 -14.02 14.91 7.18
CA GLN A 182 -14.26 15.74 6.01
C GLN A 182 -14.81 14.83 4.90
N PRO A 183 -16.10 14.41 5.01
CA PRO A 183 -16.71 13.53 4.02
C PRO A 183 -16.51 14.08 2.62
N GLY A 184 -16.05 13.23 1.71
CA GLY A 184 -15.71 13.64 0.35
C GLY A 184 -14.24 14.00 0.14
N GLN A 185 -13.39 13.95 1.18
CA GLN A 185 -11.96 14.13 1.02
C GLN A 185 -11.17 12.83 1.09
N GLY A 186 -10.11 12.76 0.31
CA GLY A 186 -9.21 11.62 0.30
C GLY A 186 -8.22 11.63 -0.84
N MET A 187 -7.61 10.48 -1.03
CA MET A 187 -6.58 10.24 -2.05
C MET A 187 -6.72 8.82 -2.57
N VAL A 188 -6.57 8.64 -3.89
CA VAL A 188 -6.54 7.32 -4.52
C VAL A 188 -5.33 7.18 -5.44
N LEU A 189 -4.82 5.95 -5.53
CA LEU A 189 -3.76 5.58 -6.46
C LEU A 189 -4.28 5.56 -7.89
N GLU A 190 -3.67 6.35 -8.77
CA GLU A 190 -3.99 6.39 -10.20
C GLU A 190 -3.05 5.51 -11.03
N ALA A 191 -1.77 5.48 -10.68
CA ALA A 191 -0.78 4.64 -11.31
C ALA A 191 0.38 4.39 -10.35
N TYR A 192 1.15 3.34 -10.61
CA TYR A 192 2.41 3.08 -9.94
C TYR A 192 3.42 2.62 -10.98
N CYS A 193 4.68 2.99 -10.78
CA CYS A 193 5.75 2.60 -11.67
C CYS A 193 6.85 1.86 -10.92
N LYS A 194 7.44 0.88 -11.60
CA LYS A 194 8.81 0.46 -11.33
C LYS A 194 9.69 1.32 -12.23
N GLY A 195 10.31 2.33 -11.68
CA GLY A 195 11.28 3.14 -12.41
C GLY A 195 12.47 2.29 -12.81
N ALA A 196 12.76 2.27 -14.11
CA ALA A 196 14.12 2.06 -14.57
C ALA A 196 14.94 3.27 -14.11
N VAL A 197 16.05 3.01 -13.42
CA VAL A 197 17.06 4.01 -13.08
C VAL A 197 17.65 4.54 -14.40
N PRO A 198 17.67 5.86 -14.67
CA PRO A 198 18.56 6.40 -15.70
C PRO A 198 20.03 6.23 -15.31
#